data_AF-A0A951KHZ8-F1
#
_entry.id   AF-A0A951KHZ8-F1
#
_cell.length_a   1.000
_cell.length_b   1.000
_cell.length_c   1.000
_cell.angle_alpha   90.00
_cell.angle_beta   90.00
_cell.angle_gamma   90.00
#
_symmetry.space_group_name_H-M   'P 1'
#
loop_
_entity.id
_entity.type
_entity.pdbx_description
1 polymer ?
#
loop_
_entity_poly.entity_id
_entity_poly.type
_entity_poly.pdbx_seq_one_letter_code
_entity_poly.pdbx_strand_id
1 'polypeptide(L)'
;MVDADGNDVPVTVQSGATNTSIAATINTTNAALGAADVTVTSNEQESDPMSVSIVCAVPTAFAQASFYCASSTGVLSFTYAWASSTGNLADLATCQVGEVVSYPNGGVPSSPPFPNYTFNTPAIFGAATSGFFSDSHSPPSGSFVKPYSDNSFTATQNYKYECGCAGGDYNVLQTYSIVRQVVNPSATWMYQITKAGQSCGFALPQ
;
A
#
# COMPACT_ATOMS: atom_id res chain seq x y z
N MET A 1 21.06 -25.61 10.80
CA MET A 1 22.17 -25.14 9.94
C MET A 1 22.78 -26.41 9.41
N VAL A 2 22.65 -26.70 8.12
CA VAL A 2 23.25 -27.89 7.51
C VAL A 2 24.63 -27.52 6.97
N ASP A 3 25.60 -28.42 7.08
CA ASP A 3 26.93 -28.18 6.50
C ASP A 3 26.87 -28.19 4.96
N ALA A 4 28.01 -27.94 4.32
CA ALA A 4 28.12 -27.92 2.85
C ALA A 4 27.74 -29.25 2.18
N ASP A 5 27.60 -30.34 2.96
CA ASP A 5 27.26 -31.68 2.51
C ASP A 5 25.79 -32.07 2.84
N GLY A 6 25.00 -31.14 3.39
CA GLY A 6 23.58 -31.33 3.66
C GLY A 6 23.26 -32.10 4.95
N ASN A 7 24.25 -32.30 5.84
CA ASN A 7 24.04 -32.95 7.13
C ASN A 7 23.66 -31.92 8.20
N ASP A 8 22.74 -32.28 9.10
CA ASP A 8 22.42 -31.45 10.26
C ASP A 8 23.70 -31.19 11.08
N VAL A 9 24.04 -29.92 11.29
CA VAL A 9 25.15 -29.53 12.17
C VAL A 9 24.68 -29.70 13.61
N PRO A 10 25.23 -30.67 14.38
CA PRO A 10 24.88 -30.81 15.78
C PRO A 10 25.44 -29.61 16.56
N VAL A 11 24.55 -28.87 17.23
CA VAL A 11 24.97 -27.87 18.21
C VAL A 11 25.28 -28.61 19.52
N THR A 12 26.56 -28.84 19.79
CA THR A 12 26.99 -29.45 21.06
C THR A 12 26.98 -28.40 22.16
N VAL A 13 26.02 -28.50 23.09
CA VAL A 13 25.99 -27.69 24.32
C VAL A 13 26.66 -28.50 25.45
N GLN A 14 27.87 -28.11 25.87
CA GLN A 14 28.46 -28.65 27.11
C GLN A 14 27.87 -27.94 28.33
N SER A 15 27.23 -28.68 29.24
CA SER A 15 26.78 -28.14 30.54
C SER A 15 27.47 -28.85 31.70
N GLY A 16 27.91 -28.08 32.69
CA GLY A 16 28.61 -28.53 33.89
C GLY A 16 27.97 -28.09 35.20
N ALA A 17 26.67 -27.78 35.24
CA ALA A 17 25.99 -27.38 36.48
C ALA A 17 24.50 -27.75 36.52
N THR A 18 23.98 -28.03 37.72
CA THR A 18 22.67 -28.65 38.04
C THR A 18 21.46 -27.71 37.95
N ASN A 19 21.56 -26.58 37.24
CA ASN A 19 20.43 -25.72 36.87
C ASN A 19 20.90 -24.75 35.78
N THR A 20 21.10 -25.25 34.57
CA THR A 20 21.47 -24.42 33.42
C THR A 20 20.22 -24.12 32.59
N SER A 21 19.82 -22.84 32.56
CA SER A 21 18.94 -22.34 31.51
C SER A 21 19.62 -22.53 30.16
N ILE A 22 19.03 -23.35 29.28
CA ILE A 22 19.50 -23.49 27.89
C ILE A 22 18.81 -22.39 27.09
N ALA A 23 19.58 -21.46 26.55
CA ALA A 23 19.10 -20.50 25.56
C ALA A 23 19.49 -21.01 24.17
N ALA A 24 18.50 -21.34 23.34
CA ALA A 24 18.69 -21.67 21.94
C ALA A 24 18.17 -20.50 21.08
N THR A 25 18.99 -20.00 20.16
CA THR A 25 18.55 -19.03 19.15
C THR A 25 18.24 -19.78 17.87
N ILE A 26 17.00 -19.65 17.40
CA ILE A 26 16.54 -20.27 16.17
C ILE A 26 16.51 -19.19 15.09
N ASN A 27 17.41 -19.32 14.11
CA ASN A 27 17.44 -18.44 12.95
C ASN A 27 16.76 -19.17 11.78
N THR A 28 15.55 -18.77 11.45
CA THR A 28 14.78 -19.34 10.34
C THR A 28 14.93 -18.50 9.08
N THR A 29 16.07 -18.60 8.41
CA THR A 29 16.22 -18.04 7.06
C THR A 29 15.52 -18.94 6.05
N ASN A 30 14.66 -18.37 5.20
CA ASN A 30 13.92 -19.07 4.14
C ASN A 30 13.01 -20.22 4.63
N ALA A 31 12.60 -20.22 5.89
CA ALA A 31 11.66 -21.23 6.37
C ALA A 31 10.28 -21.03 5.72
N ALA A 32 9.59 -22.14 5.46
CA ALA A 32 8.24 -22.10 4.92
C ALA A 32 7.29 -21.37 5.88
N LEU A 33 6.31 -20.67 5.32
CA LEU A 33 5.23 -20.09 6.12
C LEU A 33 4.45 -21.21 6.83
N GLY A 34 4.05 -20.96 8.07
CA GLY A 34 3.27 -21.92 8.85
C GLY A 34 3.72 -22.01 10.30
N ALA A 35 3.11 -22.96 11.01
CA ALA A 35 3.52 -23.32 12.36
C ALA A 35 4.70 -24.31 12.29
N ALA A 36 5.70 -24.07 13.11
CA ALA A 36 6.80 -24.99 13.37
C ALA A 36 6.86 -25.21 14.89
N ASP A 37 6.86 -26.46 15.32
CA ASP A 37 7.10 -26.80 16.72
C ASP A 37 8.59 -26.97 16.94
N VAL A 38 9.06 -26.38 18.02
CA VAL A 38 10.45 -26.47 18.48
C VAL A 38 10.45 -27.27 19.76
N THR A 39 11.18 -28.37 19.76
CA THR A 39 11.50 -29.12 20.98
C THR A 39 13.00 -29.09 21.24
N VAL A 40 13.37 -29.10 22.52
CA VAL A 40 14.76 -29.20 22.96
C VAL A 40 14.96 -30.56 23.60
N THR A 41 15.86 -31.37 23.04
CA THR A 41 16.23 -32.67 23.63
C THR A 41 17.57 -32.55 24.36
N SER A 42 17.60 -32.98 25.62
CA SER A 42 18.82 -33.06 26.44
C SER A 42 18.77 -34.30 27.32
N ASN A 43 19.82 -35.12 27.30
CA ASN A 43 19.90 -36.36 28.08
C ASN A 43 18.65 -37.25 27.93
N GLU A 44 18.16 -37.43 26.70
CA GLU A 44 16.94 -38.21 26.39
C GLU A 44 15.65 -37.68 27.01
N GLN A 45 15.66 -36.46 27.56
CA GLN A 45 14.46 -35.72 27.95
C GLN A 45 14.15 -34.69 26.87
N GLU A 46 12.89 -34.62 26.46
CA GLU A 46 12.39 -33.64 25.49
C GLU A 46 11.60 -32.56 26.24
N SER A 47 11.79 -31.29 25.86
CA SER A 47 10.97 -30.21 26.37
C SER A 47 9.54 -30.30 25.83
N ASP A 48 8.60 -29.61 26.49
CA ASP A 48 7.32 -29.32 25.85
C ASP A 48 7.57 -28.56 24.52
N PRO A 49 6.80 -28.86 23.46
CA PRO A 49 6.94 -28.15 22.19
C PRO A 49 6.55 -26.68 22.33
N MET A 50 7.40 -25.82 21.80
CA MET A 50 7.10 -24.41 21.59
C MET A 50 6.69 -24.18 20.14
N SER A 51 5.45 -23.75 19.92
CA SER A 51 4.99 -23.40 18.57
C SER A 51 5.46 -22.01 18.17
N VAL A 52 6.16 -21.93 17.05
CA VAL A 52 6.55 -20.68 16.38
C VAL A 52 5.74 -20.57 15.09
N SER A 53 5.13 -19.42 14.84
CA SER A 53 4.42 -19.17 13.57
C SER A 53 5.23 -18.23 12.70
N ILE A 54 5.61 -18.72 11.53
CA ILE A 54 6.25 -17.93 10.48
C ILE A 54 5.14 -17.40 9.58
N VAL A 55 4.89 -16.10 9.69
CA VAL A 55 3.86 -15.40 8.93
C VAL A 55 4.49 -14.46 7.91
N CYS A 56 3.87 -14.33 6.74
CA CYS A 56 4.25 -13.29 5.80
C CYS A 56 3.70 -11.97 6.30
N ALA A 57 4.60 -11.04 6.65
CA ALA A 57 4.20 -9.70 7.01
C ALA A 57 3.60 -8.99 5.79
N VAL A 58 2.40 -8.44 5.94
CA VAL A 58 1.70 -7.71 4.89
C VAL A 58 1.24 -6.34 5.39
N PRO A 59 1.09 -5.35 4.50
CA PRO A 59 0.47 -4.08 4.84
C PRO A 59 -0.96 -4.28 5.34
N THR A 60 -1.31 -3.62 6.44
CA THR A 60 -2.64 -3.65 7.07
C THR A 60 -3.02 -2.26 7.55
N ALA A 61 -4.27 -2.08 8.02
CA ALA A 61 -4.75 -0.81 8.55
C ALA A 61 -4.51 0.40 7.61
N PHE A 62 -4.65 0.18 6.30
CA PHE A 62 -4.48 1.23 5.30
C PHE A 62 -5.55 2.31 5.49
N ALA A 63 -5.14 3.55 5.73
CA ALA A 63 -6.05 4.65 6.00
C ALA A 63 -5.52 5.99 5.47
N GLN A 64 -6.44 6.91 5.18
CA GLN A 64 -6.10 8.30 4.92
C GLN A 64 -5.61 8.94 6.23
N ALA A 65 -4.38 9.44 6.23
CA ALA A 65 -3.78 10.16 7.35
C ALA A 65 -4.10 11.67 7.28
N SER A 66 -4.03 12.25 6.09
CA SER A 66 -4.32 13.67 5.88
C SER A 66 -4.74 13.97 4.44
N PHE A 67 -5.27 15.18 4.22
CA PHE A 67 -5.52 15.72 2.89
C PHE A 67 -5.20 17.21 2.84
N TYR A 68 -4.99 17.74 1.64
CA TYR A 68 -4.77 19.15 1.39
C TYR A 68 -5.42 19.57 0.06
N CYS A 69 -6.07 20.73 0.04
CA CYS A 69 -6.62 21.34 -1.17
C CYS A 69 -5.89 22.65 -1.46
N ALA A 70 -5.13 22.69 -2.55
CA ALA A 70 -4.56 23.92 -3.08
C ALA A 70 -5.62 24.65 -3.92
N SER A 71 -6.50 25.42 -3.27
CA SER A 71 -7.66 26.04 -3.94
C SER A 71 -7.31 26.99 -5.09
N SER A 72 -6.10 27.56 -5.12
CA SER A 72 -5.61 28.39 -6.23
C SER A 72 -5.29 27.59 -7.49
N THR A 73 -4.98 26.31 -7.38
CA THR A 73 -4.61 25.44 -8.50
C THR A 73 -5.56 24.26 -8.68
N GLY A 74 -6.48 24.01 -7.75
CA GLY A 74 -7.38 22.86 -7.75
C GLY A 74 -6.68 21.51 -7.50
N VAL A 75 -5.42 21.51 -7.05
CA VAL A 75 -4.70 20.27 -6.73
C VAL A 75 -5.20 19.71 -5.40
N LEU A 76 -5.66 18.46 -5.43
CA LEU A 76 -6.09 17.70 -4.25
C LEU A 76 -5.02 16.66 -3.89
N SER A 77 -4.42 16.77 -2.72
CA SER A 77 -3.37 15.87 -2.25
C SER A 77 -3.82 15.08 -1.01
N PHE A 78 -3.33 13.86 -0.90
CA PHE A 78 -3.57 12.96 0.23
C PHE A 78 -2.26 12.36 0.73
N THR A 79 -2.22 12.06 2.03
CA THR A 79 -1.25 11.14 2.60
C THR A 79 -2.00 9.95 3.17
N TYR A 80 -1.60 8.75 2.78
CA TYR A 80 -2.08 7.49 3.33
C TYR A 80 -1.01 6.85 4.17
N ALA A 81 -1.41 6.08 5.18
CA ALA A 81 -0.52 5.31 6.04
C ALA A 81 -1.04 3.89 6.21
N TRP A 82 -0.14 2.96 6.55
CA TRP A 82 -0.45 1.58 6.87
C TRP A 82 0.48 1.06 7.97
N ALA A 83 0.09 -0.06 8.56
CA ALA A 83 0.89 -0.83 9.51
C ALA A 83 1.37 -2.14 8.89
N SER A 84 2.31 -2.81 9.55
CA SER A 84 2.62 -4.23 9.28
C SER A 84 1.70 -5.12 10.11
N SER A 85 1.26 -6.25 9.54
CA SER A 85 0.53 -7.29 10.28
C SER A 85 1.30 -7.86 11.48
N THR A 86 2.63 -7.72 11.50
CA THR A 86 3.48 -8.15 12.63
C THR A 86 3.73 -7.05 13.67
N GLY A 87 3.26 -5.83 13.40
CA GLY A 87 3.58 -4.64 14.20
C GLY A 87 4.95 -4.03 13.92
N ASN A 88 5.81 -4.69 13.14
CA ASN A 88 7.12 -4.18 12.74
C ASN A 88 7.14 -3.86 11.23
N LEU A 89 7.27 -2.58 10.87
CA LEU A 89 7.31 -2.14 9.47
C LEU A 89 8.50 -2.69 8.69
N ALA A 90 9.62 -2.99 9.35
CA ALA A 90 10.81 -3.55 8.69
C ALA A 90 10.53 -4.94 8.08
N ASP A 91 9.57 -5.69 8.62
CA ASP A 91 9.19 -7.00 8.10
C ASP A 91 8.53 -6.90 6.71
N LEU A 92 8.09 -5.71 6.30
CA LEU A 92 7.57 -5.43 4.96
C LEU A 92 8.67 -5.20 3.91
N ALA A 93 9.93 -5.54 4.19
CA ALA A 93 11.06 -5.32 3.28
C ALA A 93 10.91 -6.01 1.91
N THR A 94 10.10 -7.07 1.84
CA THR A 94 9.79 -7.78 0.58
C THR A 94 8.49 -7.31 -0.08
N CYS A 95 7.85 -6.28 0.47
CA CYS A 95 6.58 -5.77 0.02
C CYS A 95 6.72 -4.40 -0.66
N GLN A 96 5.87 -4.17 -1.65
CA GLN A 96 5.64 -2.87 -2.25
C GLN A 96 4.17 -2.47 -2.11
N VAL A 97 3.92 -1.19 -1.89
CA VAL A 97 2.57 -0.58 -1.86
C VAL A 97 2.51 0.47 -2.96
N GLY A 98 1.39 0.54 -3.64
CA GLY A 98 1.21 1.49 -4.73
C GLY A 98 -0.23 1.73 -5.11
N GLU A 99 -0.40 2.55 -6.13
CA GLU A 99 -1.69 2.87 -6.71
C GLU A 99 -1.76 2.48 -8.18
N VAL A 100 -2.94 2.09 -8.61
CA VAL A 100 -3.28 1.86 -10.01
C VAL A 100 -4.57 2.62 -10.31
N VAL A 101 -4.51 3.59 -11.22
CA VAL A 101 -5.67 4.38 -11.65
C VAL A 101 -6.13 3.94 -13.03
N SER A 102 -7.42 3.65 -13.16
CA SER A 102 -8.08 3.43 -14.45
C SER A 102 -9.12 4.50 -14.73
N TYR A 103 -9.16 4.96 -15.98
CA TYR A 103 -10.14 5.92 -16.46
C TYR A 103 -11.03 5.29 -17.54
N PRO A 104 -12.33 5.64 -17.60
CA PRO A 104 -13.17 5.31 -18.75
C PRO A 104 -12.65 6.03 -20.00
N ASN A 105 -13.01 5.50 -21.18
CA ASN A 105 -12.69 6.11 -22.48
C ASN A 105 -11.20 6.46 -22.66
N GLY A 106 -10.30 5.66 -22.07
CA GLY A 106 -8.85 5.88 -22.16
C GLY A 106 -8.36 7.17 -21.48
N GLY A 107 -9.13 7.73 -20.54
CA GLY A 107 -8.75 8.98 -19.85
C GLY A 107 -9.09 10.25 -20.62
N VAL A 108 -9.89 10.16 -21.68
CA VAL A 108 -10.30 11.34 -22.47
C VAL A 108 -11.71 11.79 -22.01
N PRO A 109 -11.84 12.93 -21.31
CA PRO A 109 -13.13 13.51 -20.99
C PRO A 109 -13.76 14.16 -22.23
N SER A 110 -15.08 14.33 -22.23
CA SER A 110 -15.77 15.04 -23.30
C SER A 110 -15.46 16.54 -23.26
N SER A 111 -15.29 17.12 -24.45
CA SER A 111 -15.02 18.55 -24.65
C SER A 111 -16.13 19.16 -25.53
N PRO A 112 -16.67 20.34 -25.19
CA PRO A 112 -16.47 21.10 -23.94
C PRO A 112 -17.11 20.41 -22.71
N PRO A 113 -16.79 20.81 -21.46
CA PRO A 113 -15.95 21.94 -21.06
C PRO A 113 -14.49 21.58 -20.79
N PHE A 114 -14.14 20.30 -20.74
CA PHE A 114 -12.77 19.90 -20.52
C PHE A 114 -11.87 20.32 -21.69
N PRO A 115 -10.59 20.64 -21.45
CA PRO A 115 -9.62 20.74 -22.52
C PRO A 115 -9.50 19.40 -23.26
N ASN A 116 -8.98 19.43 -24.49
CA ASN A 116 -8.53 18.22 -25.17
C ASN A 116 -7.28 17.68 -24.45
N TYR A 117 -7.51 16.85 -23.43
CA TYR A 117 -6.50 16.34 -22.52
C TYR A 117 -6.76 14.87 -22.21
N THR A 118 -5.71 14.06 -22.16
CA THR A 118 -5.81 12.65 -21.77
C THR A 118 -5.17 12.47 -20.40
N PHE A 119 -5.96 12.00 -19.44
CA PHE A 119 -5.44 11.62 -18.13
C PHE A 119 -4.64 10.33 -18.23
N ASN A 120 -3.41 10.37 -17.71
CA ASN A 120 -2.58 9.17 -17.60
C ASN A 120 -3.20 8.17 -16.62
N THR A 121 -2.99 6.88 -16.86
CA THR A 121 -3.34 5.78 -15.94
C THR A 121 -2.09 5.34 -15.16
N PRO A 122 -1.65 6.08 -14.13
CA PRO A 122 -0.44 5.73 -13.39
C PRO A 122 -0.58 4.38 -12.68
N ALA A 123 0.53 3.65 -12.67
CA ALA A 123 0.79 2.51 -11.81
C ALA A 123 2.12 2.79 -11.08
N ILE A 124 2.03 3.31 -9.85
CA ILE A 124 3.20 3.77 -9.09
C ILE A 124 3.30 2.95 -7.81
N PHE A 125 4.44 2.32 -7.58
CA PHE A 125 4.73 1.49 -6.41
C PHE A 125 5.99 1.99 -5.70
N GLY A 126 5.98 1.89 -4.38
CA GLY A 126 7.11 2.18 -3.50
C GLY A 126 7.27 1.12 -2.42
N ALA A 127 8.38 1.16 -1.70
CA ALA A 127 8.66 0.20 -0.63
C ALA A 127 7.60 0.30 0.48
N ALA A 128 7.03 -0.83 0.88
CA ALA A 128 6.03 -0.87 1.94
C ALA A 128 6.61 -0.51 3.32
N THR A 129 7.93 -0.57 3.48
CA THR A 129 8.64 -0.19 4.71
C THR A 129 8.56 1.30 5.03
N SER A 130 8.14 2.16 4.08
CA SER A 130 7.90 3.58 4.37
C SER A 130 6.76 3.79 5.37
N GLY A 131 5.77 2.90 5.39
CA GLY A 131 4.56 3.05 6.20
C GLY A 131 3.61 4.16 5.73
N PHE A 132 3.94 4.87 4.64
CA PHE A 132 3.10 5.94 4.08
C PHE A 132 3.29 6.13 2.57
N PHE A 133 2.28 6.73 1.93
CA PHE A 133 2.25 7.08 0.52
C PHE A 133 1.59 8.44 0.31
N SER A 134 2.17 9.27 -0.57
CA SER A 134 1.59 10.55 -0.97
C SER A 134 0.95 10.43 -2.34
N ASP A 135 -0.25 10.96 -2.48
CA ASP A 135 -1.04 10.94 -3.70
C ASP A 135 -1.51 12.36 -4.05
N SER A 136 -1.55 12.71 -5.34
CA SER A 136 -1.91 14.05 -5.78
C SER A 136 -2.68 14.02 -7.10
N HIS A 137 -3.82 14.72 -7.09
CA HIS A 137 -4.72 14.84 -8.22
C HIS A 137 -4.74 16.27 -8.72
N SER A 138 -4.14 16.48 -9.89
CA SER A 138 -4.11 17.79 -10.55
C SER A 138 -5.26 17.93 -11.56
N PRO A 139 -5.77 19.15 -11.81
CA PRO A 139 -6.62 19.42 -12.97
C PRO A 139 -5.95 19.03 -14.30
N PRO A 140 -6.72 18.89 -15.40
CA PRO A 140 -6.11 18.70 -16.70
C PRO A 140 -5.24 19.92 -17.06
N SER A 141 -4.16 19.72 -17.80
CA SER A 141 -3.41 20.85 -18.35
C SER A 141 -4.18 21.50 -19.51
N GLY A 142 -3.85 22.76 -19.79
CA GLY A 142 -4.55 23.56 -20.79
C GLY A 142 -5.76 24.31 -20.23
N SER A 143 -6.48 25.00 -21.10
CA SER A 143 -7.62 25.84 -20.73
C SER A 143 -8.93 25.09 -20.93
N PHE A 144 -9.83 25.17 -19.95
CA PHE A 144 -11.21 24.72 -20.09
C PHE A 144 -11.90 25.47 -21.23
N VAL A 145 -12.73 24.75 -22.00
CA VAL A 145 -13.29 25.19 -23.28
C VAL A 145 -14.75 25.63 -23.08
N LYS A 146 -15.10 26.83 -23.59
CA LYS A 146 -16.49 27.32 -23.58
C LYS A 146 -17.29 26.74 -24.77
N PRO A 147 -18.63 26.67 -24.70
CA PRO A 147 -19.47 27.00 -23.55
C PRO A 147 -19.27 25.98 -22.42
N TYR A 148 -19.30 26.46 -21.18
CA TYR A 148 -19.29 25.56 -20.04
C TYR A 148 -20.65 24.90 -19.87
N SER A 149 -20.63 23.64 -19.46
CA SER A 149 -21.80 22.82 -19.17
C SER A 149 -21.46 21.89 -18.00
N ASP A 150 -22.48 21.41 -17.30
CA ASP A 150 -22.27 20.38 -16.30
C ASP A 150 -21.74 19.13 -16.99
N ASN A 151 -20.57 18.67 -16.55
CA ASN A 151 -19.90 17.52 -17.13
C ASN A 151 -19.03 16.84 -16.08
N SER A 152 -19.00 15.52 -16.07
CA SER A 152 -18.29 14.73 -15.08
C SER A 152 -17.77 13.43 -15.67
N PHE A 153 -16.63 12.98 -15.17
CA PHE A 153 -16.14 11.64 -15.40
C PHE A 153 -15.45 11.11 -14.13
N THR A 154 -15.50 9.79 -13.96
CA THR A 154 -15.06 9.12 -12.76
C THR A 154 -13.97 8.11 -13.09
N ALA A 155 -12.82 8.23 -12.43
CA ALA A 155 -11.77 7.22 -12.44
C ALA A 155 -11.93 6.26 -11.26
N THR A 156 -11.36 5.06 -11.39
CA THR A 156 -11.20 4.11 -10.28
C THR A 156 -9.73 4.03 -9.91
N GLN A 157 -9.40 4.27 -8.64
CA GLN A 157 -8.06 4.10 -8.11
C GLN A 157 -8.05 2.95 -7.10
N ASN A 158 -7.16 1.99 -7.32
CA ASN A 158 -6.91 0.91 -6.38
C ASN A 158 -5.56 1.12 -5.72
N TYR A 159 -5.56 1.25 -4.40
CA TYR A 159 -4.36 1.04 -3.60
C TYR A 159 -4.14 -0.46 -3.44
N LYS A 160 -2.95 -0.91 -3.80
CA LYS A 160 -2.60 -2.33 -3.79
C LYS A 160 -1.25 -2.54 -3.12
N TYR A 161 -1.02 -3.76 -2.65
CA TYR A 161 0.29 -4.22 -2.27
C TYR A 161 0.65 -5.53 -2.96
N GLU A 162 1.94 -5.78 -3.07
CA GLU A 162 2.51 -7.06 -3.48
C GLU A 162 3.61 -7.40 -2.48
N CYS A 163 3.66 -8.65 -2.01
CA CYS A 163 4.70 -9.12 -1.09
C CYS A 163 5.34 -10.38 -1.66
N GLY A 164 6.67 -10.40 -1.75
CA GLY A 164 7.41 -11.57 -2.22
C GLY A 164 7.13 -12.82 -1.39
N CYS A 165 6.97 -12.67 -0.07
CA CYS A 165 6.61 -13.79 0.82
C CYS A 165 5.19 -14.31 0.63
N ALA A 166 4.30 -13.58 -0.04
CA ALA A 166 2.90 -13.95 -0.28
C ALA A 166 2.65 -14.43 -1.72
N GLY A 167 3.68 -14.86 -2.44
CA GLY A 167 3.58 -15.36 -3.81
C GLY A 167 3.62 -14.28 -4.90
N GLY A 168 3.78 -12.99 -4.55
CA GLY A 168 3.94 -11.91 -5.53
C GLY A 168 2.64 -11.43 -6.19
N ASP A 169 1.47 -11.85 -5.70
CA ASP A 169 0.20 -11.35 -6.23
C ASP A 169 -0.15 -9.96 -5.69
N TYR A 170 -0.77 -9.13 -6.54
CA TYR A 170 -1.30 -7.84 -6.13
C TYR A 170 -2.61 -7.98 -5.36
N ASN A 171 -2.59 -7.57 -4.10
CA ASN A 171 -3.73 -7.55 -3.19
C ASN A 171 -4.26 -6.12 -3.03
N VAL A 172 -5.59 -5.95 -3.02
CA VAL A 172 -6.22 -4.62 -2.89
C VAL A 172 -6.31 -4.23 -1.42
N LEU A 173 -5.74 -3.06 -1.08
CA LEU A 173 -5.91 -2.43 0.24
C LEU A 173 -7.20 -1.63 0.30
N GLN A 174 -7.45 -0.83 -0.74
CA GLN A 174 -8.56 0.09 -0.78
C GLN A 174 -8.86 0.52 -2.21
N THR A 175 -10.15 0.71 -2.52
CA THR A 175 -10.60 1.27 -3.80
C THR A 175 -11.30 2.60 -3.55
N TYR A 176 -10.96 3.61 -4.36
CA TYR A 176 -11.63 4.90 -4.38
C TYR A 176 -12.09 5.26 -5.78
N SER A 177 -13.20 5.99 -5.86
CA SER A 177 -13.57 6.75 -7.03
C SER A 177 -12.93 8.14 -6.99
N ILE A 178 -12.41 8.59 -8.13
CA ILE A 178 -11.94 9.97 -8.33
C ILE A 178 -12.93 10.62 -9.29
N VAL A 179 -13.79 11.49 -8.78
CA VAL A 179 -14.77 12.22 -9.59
C VAL A 179 -14.15 13.54 -10.00
N ARG A 180 -14.18 13.84 -11.30
CA ARG A 180 -13.70 15.10 -11.86
C ARG A 180 -14.85 15.73 -12.62
N GLN A 181 -15.20 16.97 -12.28
CA GLN A 181 -16.39 17.60 -12.81
C GLN A 181 -16.23 19.11 -13.05
N VAL A 182 -16.94 19.61 -14.04
CA VAL A 182 -17.25 21.03 -14.21
C VAL A 182 -18.71 21.22 -13.81
N VAL A 183 -18.96 22.14 -12.89
CA VAL A 183 -20.28 22.36 -12.28
C VAL A 183 -20.58 23.84 -12.10
N ASN A 184 -21.87 24.20 -12.04
CA ASN A 184 -22.31 25.58 -11.79
C ASN A 184 -23.21 25.71 -10.55
N PRO A 185 -22.69 25.55 -9.32
CA PRO A 185 -23.52 25.52 -8.12
C PRO A 185 -24.11 26.89 -7.72
N SER A 186 -23.56 28.00 -8.21
CA SER A 186 -23.97 29.35 -7.77
C SER A 186 -23.73 30.42 -8.85
N ALA A 187 -24.17 30.14 -10.08
CA ALA A 187 -23.97 31.01 -11.26
C ALA A 187 -22.49 31.28 -11.62
N THR A 188 -21.56 30.54 -11.03
CA THR A 188 -20.13 30.54 -11.35
C THR A 188 -19.72 29.11 -11.70
N TRP A 189 -19.22 28.92 -12.92
CA TRP A 189 -18.64 27.65 -13.34
C TRP A 189 -17.36 27.33 -12.55
N MET A 190 -17.25 26.12 -12.03
CA MET A 190 -16.10 25.63 -11.29
C MET A 190 -15.64 24.28 -11.82
N TYR A 191 -14.33 24.04 -11.76
CA TYR A 191 -13.79 22.69 -11.83
C TYR A 191 -13.62 22.13 -10.42
N GLN A 192 -13.94 20.85 -10.23
CA GLN A 192 -13.80 20.16 -8.95
C GLN A 192 -13.27 18.73 -9.14
N ILE A 193 -12.39 18.30 -8.24
CA ILE A 193 -11.92 16.93 -8.03
C ILE A 193 -12.46 16.48 -6.68
N THR A 194 -13.02 15.26 -6.61
CA THR A 194 -13.48 14.65 -5.37
C THR A 194 -12.95 13.22 -5.24
N LYS A 195 -12.40 12.89 -4.09
CA LYS A 195 -11.90 11.54 -3.75
C LYS A 195 -11.98 11.34 -2.24
N ALA A 196 -12.35 10.12 -1.80
CA ALA A 196 -12.41 9.77 -0.38
C ALA A 196 -13.22 10.76 0.49
N GLY A 197 -14.30 11.32 -0.08
CA GLY A 197 -15.15 12.32 0.58
C GLY A 197 -14.58 13.74 0.66
N GLN A 198 -13.35 13.97 0.17
CA GLN A 198 -12.72 15.29 0.12
C GLN A 198 -12.80 15.86 -1.29
N SER A 199 -12.92 17.18 -1.39
CA SER A 199 -13.01 17.89 -2.66
C SER A 199 -12.04 19.07 -2.74
N CYS A 200 -11.52 19.34 -3.93
CA CYS A 200 -10.78 20.56 -4.24
C CYS A 200 -11.20 21.08 -5.61
N GLY A 201 -11.12 22.38 -5.82
CA GLY A 201 -11.56 22.99 -7.07
C GLY A 201 -11.24 24.47 -7.14
N PHE A 202 -11.52 25.06 -8.29
CA PHE A 202 -11.33 26.48 -8.56
C PHE A 202 -12.38 26.99 -9.54
N ALA A 203 -12.65 28.30 -9.51
CA ALA A 203 -13.55 28.95 -10.44
C ALA A 203 -12.93 29.03 -11.84
N LEU A 204 -13.72 28.70 -12.87
CA LEU A 204 -13.30 28.83 -14.25
C LEU A 204 -13.39 30.31 -14.71
N PRO A 205 -12.54 30.75 -15.66
CA PRO A 205 -12.61 32.09 -16.23
C PRO A 205 -13.98 32.37 -16.86
N GLN A 206 -14.60 33.51 -16.50
CA GLN A 206 -15.91 33.91 -17.00
C GLN A 206 -15.89 34.33 -18.47
#